data_AF-A0A7H2TG38-F1
#
_entry.id   AF-A0A7H2TG38-F1
#
_cell.length_a   1.000
_cell.length_b   1.000
_cell.length_c   1.000
_cell.angle_alpha   90.00
_cell.angle_beta   90.00
_cell.angle_gamma   90.00
#
_symmetry.space_group_name_H-M   'P 1'
#
loop_
_entity.id
_entity.type
_entity.pdbx_description
1 polymer ?
#
loop_
_entity_poly.entity_id
_entity_poly.type
_entity_poly.pdbx_seq_one_letter_code
_entity_poly.pdbx_strand_id
1 'polypeptide(L)'
;MRKEFELRVFEDILNDIKYGYLKNLNKKEMFWQCAQYNFLFRALQESFKHENGDSGFGGDYAYRVQTYFEEAIQARVKYHYMPSCAKLKGKILAFDVHSSMFDCLGEKETSGFIDGSDTPPPEFWIHFDGENLYSFIPNELTNIVDLAIDISMSGSLEWHTDVIEI
;
A
#
# COMPACT_ATOMS: atom_id res chain seq x y z
N MET A 1 -3.17 -5.37 -23.77
CA MET A 1 -2.30 -4.18 -23.82
C MET A 1 -2.60 -3.42 -22.52
N ARG A 2 -1.82 -3.66 -21.44
CA ARG A 2 -1.99 -2.94 -20.17
C ARG A 2 -1.75 -1.47 -20.50
N LYS A 3 -2.68 -0.57 -20.14
CA LYS A 3 -2.39 0.88 -20.16
C LYS A 3 -1.11 1.06 -19.35
N GLU A 4 -0.09 1.67 -19.93
CA GLU A 4 1.13 1.97 -19.20
C GLU A 4 0.76 2.73 -17.93
N PHE A 5 1.37 2.34 -16.80
CA PHE A 5 1.24 3.04 -15.53
C PHE A 5 1.90 4.42 -15.68
N GLU A 6 1.13 5.40 -16.18
CA GLU A 6 1.63 6.74 -16.47
C GLU A 6 1.88 7.51 -15.18
N LEU A 7 3.14 7.52 -14.71
CA LEU A 7 3.55 8.18 -13.46
C LEU A 7 3.11 9.65 -13.35
N ARG A 8 2.96 10.34 -14.49
CA ARG A 8 2.50 11.73 -14.54
C ARG A 8 1.10 11.92 -13.95
N VAL A 9 0.24 10.90 -14.04
CA VAL A 9 -1.10 10.94 -13.45
C VAL A 9 -1.02 10.99 -11.92
N PHE A 10 0.07 10.52 -11.35
CA PHE A 10 0.30 10.38 -9.91
C PHE A 10 1.28 11.42 -9.35
N GLU A 11 1.56 12.51 -10.08
CA GLU A 11 2.59 13.49 -9.68
C GLU A 11 2.35 14.09 -8.28
N ASP A 12 1.10 14.39 -7.93
CA ASP A 12 0.75 14.96 -6.62
C ASP A 12 1.02 13.98 -5.47
N ILE A 13 0.57 12.72 -5.60
CA ILE A 13 0.80 11.69 -4.57
C ILE A 13 2.27 11.29 -4.48
N LEU A 14 3.00 11.23 -5.61
CA LEU A 14 4.42 10.92 -5.62
C LEU A 14 5.24 12.04 -4.95
N ASN A 15 4.85 13.31 -5.15
CA ASN A 15 5.47 14.43 -4.43
C ASN A 15 5.18 14.39 -2.93
N ASP A 16 3.97 13.99 -2.51
CA ASP A 16 3.64 13.76 -1.09
C ASP A 16 4.52 12.65 -0.48
N ILE A 17 4.62 11.49 -1.14
CA ILE A 17 5.49 10.38 -0.72
C ILE A 17 6.93 10.87 -0.55
N LYS A 18 7.44 11.58 -1.55
CA LYS A 18 8.80 12.13 -1.53
C LYS A 18 9.02 13.09 -0.36
N TYR A 19 8.10 14.02 -0.13
CA TYR A 19 8.19 14.95 0.99
C TYR A 19 8.10 14.23 2.35
N GLY A 20 7.15 13.32 2.50
CA GLY A 20 6.94 12.52 3.71
C GLY A 20 8.16 11.67 4.06
N TYR A 21 8.74 10.99 3.08
CA TYR A 21 9.95 10.19 3.26
C TYR A 21 11.14 11.07 3.67
N LEU A 22 11.45 12.13 2.90
CA LEU A 22 12.62 12.97 3.14
C LEU A 22 12.57 13.72 4.48
N LYS A 23 11.38 14.20 4.88
CA LYS A 23 11.19 14.92 6.15
C LYS A 23 11.40 14.02 7.36
N ASN A 24 11.14 12.72 7.22
CA ASN A 24 11.13 11.79 8.33
C ASN A 24 12.25 10.75 8.27
N LEU A 25 13.19 10.82 7.31
CA LEU A 25 14.42 10.01 7.22
C LEU A 25 15.15 9.79 8.56
N ASN A 26 15.07 10.74 9.49
CA ASN A 26 15.73 10.70 10.81
C ASN A 26 14.81 10.30 11.98
N LYS A 27 13.53 9.99 11.73
CA LYS A 27 12.56 9.59 12.76
C LYS A 27 12.32 8.09 12.67
N LYS A 28 12.42 7.40 13.82
CA LYS A 28 12.34 5.94 13.90
C LYS A 28 10.92 5.37 13.77
N GLU A 29 9.89 6.20 13.87
CA GLU A 29 8.49 5.76 13.85
C GLU A 29 7.75 6.49 12.73
N MET A 30 7.46 5.78 11.64
CA MET A 30 6.94 6.38 10.41
C MET A 30 5.79 5.62 9.74
N PHE A 31 5.62 4.34 10.02
CA PHE A 31 4.68 3.52 9.28
C PHE A 31 3.30 3.50 9.93
N TRP A 32 2.27 3.37 9.10
CA TRP A 32 0.88 3.13 9.50
C TRP A 32 0.14 4.31 10.14
N GLN A 33 0.59 5.54 9.91
CA GLN A 33 -0.08 6.73 10.46
C GLN A 33 -1.42 7.04 9.78
N CYS A 34 -1.58 6.62 8.53
CA CYS A 34 -2.72 6.98 7.68
C CYS A 34 -3.67 5.81 7.37
N ALA A 35 -3.43 4.62 7.92
CA ALA A 35 -4.25 3.45 7.69
C ALA A 35 -4.34 2.54 8.92
N GLN A 36 -5.44 1.80 9.01
CA GLN A 36 -5.60 0.70 9.93
C GLN A 36 -4.68 -0.45 9.53
N TYR A 37 -3.82 -0.85 10.47
CA TYR A 37 -3.03 -2.07 10.39
C TYR A 37 -3.94 -3.31 10.31
N ASN A 38 -3.62 -4.26 9.43
CA ASN A 38 -4.42 -5.46 9.15
C ASN A 38 -5.84 -5.15 8.67
N PHE A 39 -6.03 -4.08 7.90
CA PHE A 39 -7.35 -3.68 7.40
C PHE A 39 -8.03 -4.80 6.58
N LEU A 40 -7.30 -5.45 5.67
CA LEU A 40 -7.88 -6.46 4.79
C LEU A 40 -8.48 -7.64 5.58
N PHE A 41 -7.78 -8.08 6.62
CA PHE A 41 -8.29 -9.12 7.51
C PHE A 41 -9.58 -8.69 8.22
N ARG A 42 -9.64 -7.43 8.69
CA ARG A 42 -10.85 -6.87 9.33
C ARG A 42 -12.02 -6.78 8.35
N ALA A 43 -11.78 -6.25 7.15
CA ALA A 43 -12.78 -6.15 6.10
C ALA A 43 -13.36 -7.52 5.73
N LEU A 44 -12.50 -8.55 5.67
CA LEU A 44 -12.90 -9.93 5.41
C LEU A 44 -13.73 -10.52 6.57
N GLN A 45 -13.33 -10.29 7.82
CA GLN A 45 -14.11 -10.76 8.97
C GLN A 45 -15.50 -10.12 9.03
N GLU A 46 -15.62 -8.85 8.65
CA GLU A 46 -16.90 -8.14 8.62
C GLU A 46 -17.82 -8.64 7.51
N SER A 47 -17.30 -8.96 6.32
CA SER A 47 -18.13 -9.50 5.23
C SER A 47 -18.80 -10.82 5.62
N PHE A 48 -18.09 -11.73 6.30
CA PHE A 48 -18.66 -13.00 6.78
C PHE A 48 -19.72 -12.84 7.89
N LYS A 49 -19.64 -11.78 8.70
CA LYS A 49 -20.65 -11.51 9.75
C LYS A 49 -21.98 -11.08 9.15
N HIS A 50 -21.95 -10.38 8.01
CA HIS A 50 -23.14 -9.88 7.33
C HIS A 50 -23.82 -10.91 6.42
N GLU A 51 -23.08 -11.89 5.88
CA GLU A 51 -23.69 -13.02 5.18
C GLU A 51 -24.62 -13.86 6.07
N ASN A 52 -24.43 -13.83 7.39
CA ASN A 52 -25.19 -14.58 8.38
C ASN A 52 -26.26 -13.75 9.13
N GLY A 53 -26.49 -12.48 8.78
CA GLY A 53 -27.49 -11.63 9.44
C GLY A 53 -27.67 -10.23 8.83
N ASP A 54 -28.93 -9.93 8.49
CA ASP A 54 -29.53 -8.67 8.00
C ASP A 54 -28.78 -7.92 6.88
N SER A 55 -29.38 -7.96 5.68
CA SER A 55 -28.93 -7.37 4.42
C SER A 55 -28.98 -5.84 4.36
N GLY A 56 -28.92 -5.15 5.51
CA GLY A 56 -29.24 -3.72 5.63
C GLY A 56 -28.07 -2.77 5.37
N PHE A 57 -26.82 -3.16 5.64
CA PHE A 57 -25.66 -2.25 5.61
C PHE A 57 -24.31 -2.96 5.34
N GLY A 58 -24.33 -4.09 4.62
CA GLY A 58 -23.15 -4.89 4.31
C GLY A 58 -22.66 -4.67 2.88
N GLY A 59 -21.85 -3.65 2.63
CA GLY A 59 -21.20 -3.48 1.32
C GLY A 59 -20.30 -4.68 0.98
N ASP A 60 -20.35 -5.10 -0.28
CA ASP A 60 -19.46 -6.06 -0.95
C ASP A 60 -18.00 -5.88 -0.48
N TYR A 61 -17.29 -6.98 -0.17
CA TYR A 61 -15.88 -6.95 0.26
C TYR A 61 -15.04 -6.12 -0.72
N ALA A 62 -15.27 -6.30 -2.03
CA ALA A 62 -14.58 -5.54 -3.06
C ALA A 62 -14.85 -4.03 -2.94
N TYR A 63 -16.11 -3.64 -2.75
CA TYR A 63 -16.49 -2.23 -2.56
C TYR A 63 -15.85 -1.62 -1.31
N ARG A 64 -15.80 -2.36 -0.19
CA ARG A 64 -15.17 -1.89 1.06
C ARG A 64 -13.67 -1.69 0.90
N VAL A 65 -13.00 -2.65 0.28
CA VAL A 65 -11.56 -2.59 0.02
C VAL A 65 -11.25 -1.41 -0.90
N GLN A 66 -12.02 -1.25 -1.98
CA GLN A 66 -11.88 -0.13 -2.90
C GLN A 66 -12.07 1.22 -2.19
N THR A 67 -13.21 1.40 -1.51
CA THR A 67 -13.54 2.65 -0.82
C THR A 67 -12.45 3.01 0.19
N TYR A 68 -11.97 2.04 0.97
CA TYR A 68 -10.96 2.28 1.97
C TYR A 68 -9.62 2.74 1.39
N PHE A 69 -9.09 2.04 0.38
CA PHE A 69 -7.82 2.43 -0.22
C PHE A 69 -7.90 3.79 -0.90
N GLU A 70 -8.99 4.05 -1.62
CA GLU A 70 -9.22 5.36 -2.25
C GLU A 70 -9.29 6.48 -1.20
N GLU A 71 -10.05 6.30 -0.12
CA GLU A 71 -10.17 7.28 0.96
C GLU A 71 -8.85 7.52 1.69
N ALA A 72 -8.10 6.45 2.00
CA ALA A 72 -6.81 6.54 2.70
C ALA A 72 -5.75 7.27 1.85
N ILE A 73 -5.68 6.96 0.55
CA ILE A 73 -4.79 7.66 -0.39
C ILE A 73 -5.18 9.13 -0.51
N GLN A 74 -6.48 9.44 -0.68
CA GLN A 74 -6.95 10.82 -0.77
C GLN A 74 -6.73 11.62 0.53
N ALA A 75 -6.86 10.98 1.70
CA ALA A 75 -6.62 11.63 2.98
C ALA A 75 -5.16 12.09 3.15
N ARG A 76 -4.20 11.37 2.55
CA ARG A 76 -2.77 11.73 2.59
C ARG A 76 -2.45 12.99 1.78
N VAL A 77 -3.02 13.12 0.59
CA VAL A 77 -2.77 14.26 -0.34
C VAL A 77 -3.15 15.63 0.25
N LYS A 78 -3.88 15.67 1.38
CA LYS A 78 -4.34 16.92 2.01
C LYS A 78 -3.24 17.73 2.71
N TYR A 79 -2.03 17.21 2.91
CA TYR A 79 -0.98 17.91 3.67
C TYR A 79 0.07 18.57 2.77
N HIS A 80 0.02 19.90 2.71
CA HIS A 80 1.06 20.85 2.27
C HIS A 80 1.95 20.40 1.10
N TYR A 81 1.49 20.76 -0.11
CA TYR A 81 2.30 20.80 -1.33
C TYR A 81 3.57 21.65 -1.12
N MET A 82 4.68 21.00 -0.82
CA MET A 82 6.01 21.57 -1.01
C MET A 82 6.69 20.75 -2.10
N PRO A 83 6.75 21.27 -3.35
CA PRO A 83 7.48 20.60 -4.40
C PRO A 83 8.93 20.43 -3.93
N SER A 84 9.33 19.18 -3.73
CA SER A 84 10.72 18.85 -3.43
C SER A 84 11.44 18.68 -4.75
N CYS A 85 12.43 19.53 -5.01
CA CYS A 85 13.36 19.34 -6.14
C CYS A 85 14.32 18.17 -5.92
N ALA A 86 14.29 17.52 -4.75
CA ALA A 86 15.07 16.32 -4.53
C ALA A 86 14.56 15.21 -5.46
N LYS A 87 15.49 14.37 -5.89
CA LYS A 87 15.19 13.15 -6.64
C LYS A 87 15.16 12.00 -5.66
N LEU A 88 14.13 11.15 -5.77
CA LEU A 88 14.02 9.94 -4.97
C LEU A 88 13.97 8.74 -5.90
N LYS A 89 14.86 7.77 -5.68
CA LYS A 89 14.89 6.52 -6.44
C LYS A 89 14.15 5.43 -5.69
N GLY A 90 13.43 4.61 -6.42
CA GLY A 90 12.62 3.54 -5.86
C GLY A 90 12.03 2.65 -6.93
N LYS A 91 11.20 1.72 -6.49
CA LYS A 91 10.45 0.82 -7.36
C LYS A 91 8.97 0.88 -7.01
N ILE A 92 8.11 0.50 -7.94
CA ILE A 92 6.68 0.33 -7.66
C ILE A 92 6.42 -1.12 -7.30
N LEU A 93 5.88 -1.33 -6.11
CA LEU A 93 5.36 -2.60 -5.63
C LEU A 93 3.88 -2.69 -6.02
N ALA A 94 3.48 -3.82 -6.61
CA ALA A 94 2.08 -4.20 -6.75
C ALA A 94 1.74 -5.24 -5.67
N PHE A 95 0.62 -5.02 -5.00
CA PHE A 95 0.06 -5.94 -4.02
C PHE A 95 -1.34 -6.37 -4.47
N ASP A 96 -1.50 -7.65 -4.83
CA ASP A 96 -2.78 -8.27 -5.17
C ASP A 96 -3.54 -8.60 -3.88
N VAL A 97 -4.60 -7.82 -3.62
CA VAL A 97 -5.37 -7.91 -2.38
C VAL A 97 -6.17 -9.21 -2.27
N HIS A 98 -6.42 -9.89 -3.39
CA HIS A 98 -7.21 -11.14 -3.43
C HIS A 98 -6.35 -12.39 -3.22
N SER A 99 -5.04 -12.26 -3.41
CA SER A 99 -4.05 -13.32 -3.18
C SER A 99 -3.47 -13.32 -1.76
N SER A 100 -3.87 -12.39 -0.88
CA SER A 100 -3.36 -12.35 0.50
C SER A 100 -3.76 -13.58 1.34
N MET A 101 -2.83 -14.13 2.14
CA MET A 101 -3.08 -15.32 2.97
C MET A 101 -3.31 -15.04 4.46
N PHE A 102 -3.11 -13.81 4.93
CA PHE A 102 -3.30 -13.44 6.35
C PHE A 102 -2.48 -14.30 7.34
N ASP A 103 -1.26 -14.71 6.97
CA ASP A 103 -0.43 -15.63 7.74
C ASP A 103 0.60 -14.94 8.66
N CYS A 104 0.65 -13.61 8.64
CA CYS A 104 1.60 -12.78 9.39
C CYS A 104 3.09 -13.02 9.09
N LEU A 105 3.45 -13.74 8.01
CA LEU A 105 4.85 -13.98 7.68
C LEU A 105 5.55 -12.68 7.24
N GLY A 106 4.92 -11.91 6.35
CA GLY A 106 5.40 -10.58 5.92
C GLY A 106 5.69 -9.67 7.11
N GLU A 107 4.73 -9.53 8.03
CA GLU A 107 4.87 -8.75 9.26
C GLU A 107 6.06 -9.17 10.11
N LYS A 108 6.19 -10.47 10.38
CA LYS A 108 7.23 -10.97 11.27
C LYS A 108 8.63 -10.74 10.69
N GLU A 109 8.83 -11.06 9.42
CA GLU A 109 10.15 -11.00 8.78
C GLU A 109 10.55 -9.58 8.38
N THR A 110 9.57 -8.68 8.20
CA THR A 110 9.82 -7.26 7.88
C THR A 110 9.71 -6.32 9.08
N SER A 111 9.62 -6.84 10.31
CA SER A 111 9.43 -6.03 11.52
C SER A 111 8.23 -5.07 11.42
N GLY A 112 7.15 -5.51 10.78
CA GLY A 112 5.90 -4.76 10.59
C GLY A 112 5.93 -3.70 9.49
N PHE A 113 6.93 -3.72 8.59
CA PHE A 113 6.89 -2.88 7.39
C PHE A 113 5.75 -3.32 6.48
N ILE A 114 5.68 -4.61 6.16
CA ILE A 114 4.49 -5.23 5.57
C ILE A 114 3.59 -5.68 6.73
N ASP A 115 2.27 -5.48 6.68
CA ASP A 115 1.38 -5.96 7.74
C ASP A 115 1.09 -7.46 7.65
N GLY A 116 0.29 -7.96 8.57
CA GLY A 116 -0.08 -9.37 8.63
C GLY A 116 -0.97 -9.83 7.48
N SER A 117 -1.42 -8.91 6.61
CA SER A 117 -2.20 -9.17 5.40
C SER A 117 -1.39 -8.90 4.12
N ASP A 118 -0.06 -8.84 4.20
CA ASP A 118 0.85 -8.46 3.11
C ASP A 118 0.73 -7.00 2.63
N THR A 119 -0.02 -6.15 3.34
CA THR A 119 -0.24 -4.77 2.90
C THR A 119 1.02 -3.93 3.18
N PRO A 120 1.53 -3.15 2.20
CA PRO A 120 2.61 -2.20 2.44
C PRO A 120 2.15 -0.98 3.26
N PRO A 121 3.07 -0.19 3.84
CA PRO A 121 2.70 0.97 4.64
C PRO A 121 1.94 2.03 3.83
N PRO A 122 0.91 2.66 4.42
CA PRO A 122 0.06 3.61 3.74
C PRO A 122 0.76 4.85 3.26
N GLU A 123 1.91 5.21 3.83
CA GLU A 123 2.75 6.34 3.43
C GLU A 123 3.33 6.19 2.01
N PHE A 124 3.28 4.99 1.44
CA PHE A 124 3.82 4.68 0.12
C PHE A 124 2.76 4.41 -0.95
N TRP A 125 1.48 4.31 -0.57
CA TRP A 125 0.40 4.03 -1.52
C TRP A 125 0.26 5.13 -2.56
N ILE A 126 0.11 4.73 -3.82
CA ILE A 126 -0.06 5.59 -5.00
C ILE A 126 -1.49 5.50 -5.49
N HIS A 127 -1.96 4.28 -5.74
CA HIS A 127 -3.19 3.99 -6.45
C HIS A 127 -3.69 2.58 -6.13
N PHE A 128 -5.00 2.40 -6.14
CA PHE A 128 -5.65 1.10 -6.12
C PHE A 128 -6.55 0.98 -7.36
N ASP A 129 -6.35 -0.08 -8.16
CA ASP A 129 -7.08 -0.27 -9.44
C ASP A 129 -8.33 -1.18 -9.33
N GLY A 130 -8.64 -1.64 -8.12
CA GLY A 130 -9.70 -2.61 -7.85
C GLY A 130 -9.16 -4.02 -7.56
N GLU A 131 -7.93 -4.32 -7.97
CA GLU A 131 -7.26 -5.61 -7.73
C GLU A 131 -5.92 -5.40 -7.02
N ASN A 132 -5.11 -4.46 -7.52
CA ASN A 132 -3.75 -4.21 -7.06
C ASN A 132 -3.63 -2.86 -6.37
N LEU A 133 -2.97 -2.87 -5.21
CA LEU A 133 -2.49 -1.67 -4.54
C LEU A 133 -1.05 -1.39 -5.00
N TYR A 134 -0.86 -0.26 -5.68
CA TYR A 134 0.45 0.19 -6.14
C TYR A 134 1.09 1.11 -5.10
N SER A 135 2.32 0.81 -4.73
CA SER A 135 3.08 1.57 -3.72
C SER A 135 4.47 1.93 -4.23
N PHE A 136 4.91 3.17 -4.02
CA PHE A 136 6.29 3.58 -4.32
C PHE A 136 7.20 3.26 -3.14
N ILE A 137 8.13 2.34 -3.32
CA ILE A 137 9.09 1.93 -2.29
C ILE A 137 10.45 2.57 -2.58
N PRO A 138 10.95 3.46 -1.69
CA PRO A 138 12.31 3.99 -1.78
C PRO A 138 13.37 2.89 -1.83
N ASN A 139 14.45 3.09 -2.57
CA ASN A 139 15.52 2.10 -2.75
C ASN A 139 16.11 1.60 -1.42
N GLU A 140 16.18 2.43 -0.40
CA GLU A 140 16.68 2.06 0.93
C GLU A 140 15.80 1.01 1.62
N LEU A 141 14.55 0.85 1.16
CA LEU A 141 13.54 -0.08 1.68
C LEU A 141 13.30 -1.26 0.71
N THR A 142 13.96 -1.34 -0.44
CA THR A 142 13.68 -2.46 -1.36
C THR A 142 14.12 -3.79 -0.80
N ASN A 143 15.24 -3.86 -0.06
CA ASN A 143 15.72 -5.13 0.51
C ASN A 143 14.72 -5.77 1.49
N ILE A 144 13.98 -4.96 2.25
CA ILE A 144 12.97 -5.48 3.18
C ILE A 144 11.71 -5.94 2.44
N VAL A 145 11.41 -5.31 1.30
CA VAL A 145 10.31 -5.74 0.41
C VAL A 145 10.69 -6.97 -0.41
N ASP A 146 11.94 -7.08 -0.88
CA ASP A 146 12.46 -8.27 -1.54
C ASP A 146 12.30 -9.49 -0.63
N LEU A 147 12.62 -9.35 0.67
CA LEU A 147 12.36 -10.38 1.68
C LEU A 147 10.87 -10.74 1.76
N ALA A 148 9.97 -9.75 1.78
CA ALA A 148 8.54 -9.99 1.84
C ALA A 148 8.00 -10.72 0.58
N ILE A 149 8.50 -10.37 -0.59
CA ILE A 149 8.17 -11.03 -1.86
C ILE A 149 8.64 -12.48 -1.82
N ASP A 150 9.89 -12.72 -1.40
CA ASP A 150 10.49 -14.07 -1.37
C ASP A 150 9.75 -15.04 -0.42
N ILE A 151 9.16 -14.52 0.66
CA ILE A 151 8.41 -15.33 1.63
C ILE A 151 6.90 -15.39 1.37
N SER A 152 6.36 -14.53 0.49
CA SER A 152 4.93 -14.53 0.13
C SER A 152 4.61 -15.79 -0.67
N MET A 153 4.13 -16.83 0.00
CA MET A 153 3.84 -18.11 -0.68
C MET A 153 2.66 -18.03 -1.66
N SER A 154 1.78 -17.04 -1.49
CA SER A 154 0.67 -16.81 -2.41
C SER A 154 1.07 -16.03 -3.66
N GLY A 155 2.23 -15.38 -3.66
CA GLY A 155 2.61 -14.45 -4.73
C GLY A 155 1.76 -13.18 -4.74
N SER A 156 1.29 -12.73 -3.57
CA SER A 156 0.50 -11.50 -3.42
C SER A 156 1.31 -10.24 -3.71
N LEU A 157 2.65 -10.31 -3.67
CA LEU A 157 3.56 -9.18 -3.84
C LEU A 157 4.47 -9.37 -5.05
N GLU A 158 4.53 -8.36 -5.91
CA GLU A 158 5.47 -8.33 -7.04
C GLU A 158 5.99 -6.92 -7.35
N TRP A 159 7.23 -6.84 -7.85
CA TRP A 159 7.71 -5.58 -8.41
C TRP A 159 7.02 -5.29 -9.75
N HIS A 160 6.30 -4.16 -9.80
CA HIS A 160 5.64 -3.68 -11.02
C HIS A 160 6.63 -2.99 -11.97
N THR A 161 7.69 -2.40 -11.45
CA THR A 161 8.70 -1.68 -12.23
C THR A 161 10.12 -2.01 -11.79
N ASP A 162 11.07 -1.80 -12.70
CA ASP A 162 12.47 -1.58 -12.34
C ASP A 162 12.62 -0.26 -11.53
N VAL A 163 13.87 0.06 -11.17
CA VAL A 163 14.19 1.31 -10.46
C VAL A 163 13.83 2.51 -11.33
N ILE A 164 12.98 3.38 -10.79
CA ILE A 164 12.57 4.67 -11.35
C ILE A 164 13.04 5.82 -10.46
N GLU A 165 12.93 7.05 -10.97
CA GLU A 165 13.24 8.29 -10.26
C GLU A 165 12.04 9.23 -10.31
N ILE A 166 11.64 9.78 -9.14
CA ILE A 166 10.55 10.74 -8.93
C ILE A 166 11.03 12.02 -8.23
#